data_AF-A0A949QX95-F1
#
_entry.id   AF-A0A949QX95-F1
#
_cell.length_a   1.000
_cell.length_b   1.000
_cell.length_c   1.000
_cell.angle_alpha   90.00
_cell.angle_beta   90.00
_cell.angle_gamma   90.00
#
_symmetry.space_group_name_H-M   'P 1'
#
loop_
_entity.id
_entity.type
_entity.pdbx_description
1 polymer ?
#
loop_
_entity_poly.entity_id
_entity_poly.type
_entity_poly.pdbx_seq_one_letter_code
_entity_poly.pdbx_strand_id
1 'polypeptide(L)'
;MFPFFDLIAGTLAFFLTLMILSYLIGDNPLFKIAVYLFVGVASGYAAAVVFWQVLYPKLFQPTAVILQSGDYARGGLLVAPWLGFAFILMKISPRLAGIARITMAFLVGVGAAVTVAGALTGTILPQANATINFFDQDYAAARNIGAFEALGNGAILLAGAVASLAYFHFGARQKTDGSTRRFGSIELLAWVGRVFIGVTLGAVFAGVYAAALTALIERVSYLVNFVQSLLALF
;
A
#
# COMPACT_ATOMS: atom_id res chain seq x y z
N MET A 1 -5.44 -31.25 -24.65
CA MET A 1 -4.25 -30.72 -25.33
C MET A 1 -3.92 -29.41 -24.63
N PHE A 2 -2.92 -29.40 -23.73
CA PHE A 2 -2.49 -28.15 -23.11
C PHE A 2 -2.12 -27.17 -24.23
N PRO A 3 -2.68 -25.95 -24.25
CA PRO A 3 -2.21 -24.96 -25.21
C PRO A 3 -0.73 -24.72 -24.92
N PHE A 4 0.09 -24.68 -25.97
CA PHE A 4 1.54 -24.50 -25.90
C PHE A 4 1.98 -23.37 -24.93
N PHE A 5 1.15 -22.34 -24.82
CA PHE A 5 1.32 -21.23 -23.90
C PHE A 5 1.34 -21.64 -22.42
N ASP A 6 0.47 -22.56 -21.99
CA ASP A 6 0.39 -23.01 -20.60
C ASP A 6 1.64 -23.79 -20.19
N LEU A 7 2.25 -24.55 -21.12
CA LEU A 7 3.49 -25.27 -20.86
C LEU A 7 4.67 -24.29 -20.69
N ILE A 8 4.77 -23.27 -21.54
CA ILE A 8 5.81 -22.24 -21.43
C ILE A 8 5.64 -21.45 -20.13
N ALA A 9 4.42 -20.96 -19.87
CA ALA A 9 4.12 -20.17 -18.68
C ALA A 9 4.35 -20.99 -17.41
N GLY A 10 3.94 -22.26 -17.41
CA GLY A 10 4.16 -23.19 -16.30
C GLY A 10 5.65 -23.46 -16.06
N THR A 11 6.42 -23.71 -17.12
CA THR A 11 7.87 -23.94 -17.02
C THR A 11 8.59 -22.70 -16.48
N LEU A 12 8.24 -21.51 -16.99
CA LEU A 12 8.80 -20.24 -16.53
C LEU A 12 8.48 -20.00 -15.05
N ALA A 13 7.23 -20.19 -14.66
CA ALA A 13 6.79 -20.02 -13.27
C ALA A 13 7.43 -21.04 -12.32
N PHE A 14 7.63 -22.28 -12.77
CA PHE A 14 8.36 -23.31 -12.03
C PHE A 14 9.81 -22.89 -11.74
N PHE A 15 10.57 -22.52 -12.77
CA PHE A 15 11.95 -22.07 -12.58
C PHE A 15 12.05 -20.81 -11.73
N LEU A 16 11.18 -19.82 -11.96
CA LEU A 16 11.16 -18.59 -11.18
C LEU A 16 10.85 -18.86 -9.69
N THR A 17 9.91 -19.77 -9.41
CA THR A 17 9.57 -20.18 -8.04
C THR A 17 10.76 -20.85 -7.36
N LEU A 18 11.47 -21.76 -8.06
CA LEU A 18 12.68 -22.39 -7.53
C LEU A 18 13.81 -21.38 -7.27
N MET A 19 14.01 -20.42 -8.18
CA MET A 19 15.03 -19.37 -8.01
C MET A 19 14.75 -18.53 -6.76
N ILE A 20 13.49 -18.18 -6.49
CA ILE A 20 13.09 -17.44 -5.29
C ILE A 20 13.27 -18.31 -4.03
N LEU A 21 12.82 -19.57 -4.05
CA LEU A 21 12.96 -20.49 -2.92
C LEU A 21 14.42 -20.84 -2.61
N SER A 22 15.34 -20.71 -3.57
CA SER A 22 16.78 -20.91 -3.33
C SER A 22 17.33 -20.01 -2.22
N TYR A 23 16.68 -18.89 -1.90
CA TYR A 23 17.04 -18.04 -0.77
C TYR A 23 17.05 -18.78 0.57
N LEU A 24 16.18 -19.80 0.73
CA LEU A 24 16.11 -20.60 1.96
C LEU A 24 17.41 -21.38 2.24
N ILE A 25 18.19 -21.68 1.19
CA ILE A 25 19.43 -22.45 1.24
C ILE A 25 20.65 -21.52 1.40
N GLY A 26 20.45 -20.19 1.31
CA GLY A 26 21.49 -19.16 1.45
C GLY A 26 21.54 -18.17 0.28
N ASP A 27 22.57 -17.32 0.27
CA ASP A 27 22.79 -16.30 -0.77
C ASP A 27 23.30 -16.91 -2.08
N ASN A 28 22.38 -17.36 -2.93
CA ASN A 28 22.69 -17.98 -4.24
C ASN A 28 22.59 -16.94 -5.39
N PRO A 29 23.49 -16.97 -6.42
CA PRO A 29 23.31 -16.20 -7.65
C PRO A 29 21.94 -16.36 -8.33
N LEU A 30 21.32 -17.54 -8.26
CA LEU A 30 19.98 -17.79 -8.82
C LEU A 30 18.91 -16.89 -8.22
N PHE A 31 18.92 -16.72 -6.89
CA PHE A 31 18.01 -15.82 -6.20
C PHE A 31 18.22 -14.36 -6.64
N LYS A 32 19.48 -13.92 -6.74
CA LYS A 32 19.81 -12.55 -7.18
C LYS A 32 19.31 -12.25 -8.59
N ILE A 33 19.43 -13.21 -9.51
CA ILE A 33 18.89 -13.07 -10.88
C ILE A 33 17.37 -12.90 -10.84
N ALA A 34 16.66 -13.71 -10.07
CA ALA A 34 15.21 -13.59 -9.95
C ALA A 34 14.80 -12.23 -9.38
N VAL A 35 15.51 -11.71 -8.36
CA VAL A 35 15.23 -10.39 -7.79
C VAL A 35 15.53 -9.27 -8.80
N TYR A 36 16.66 -9.31 -9.51
CA TYR A 36 16.97 -8.29 -10.52
C TYR A 36 15.98 -8.32 -11.69
N LEU A 37 15.58 -9.50 -12.14
CA LEU A 37 14.52 -9.65 -13.13
C LEU A 37 13.21 -9.04 -12.63
N PHE A 38 12.79 -9.38 -11.41
CA PHE A 38 11.56 -8.86 -10.81
C PHE A 38 11.58 -7.33 -10.69
N VAL A 39 12.66 -6.76 -10.18
CA VAL A 39 12.84 -5.30 -10.06
C VAL A 39 12.88 -4.63 -11.43
N GLY A 40 13.54 -5.24 -12.42
CA GLY A 40 13.59 -4.75 -13.79
C GLY A 40 12.21 -4.73 -14.45
N VAL A 41 11.45 -5.82 -14.33
CA VAL A 41 10.08 -5.92 -14.86
C VAL A 41 9.15 -4.94 -14.14
N ALA A 42 9.23 -4.85 -12.81
CA ALA A 42 8.40 -3.93 -12.03
C ALA A 42 8.67 -2.46 -12.39
N SER A 43 9.94 -2.06 -12.51
CA SER A 43 10.32 -0.70 -12.91
C SER A 43 9.96 -0.40 -14.38
N GLY A 44 10.11 -1.37 -15.29
CA GLY A 44 9.68 -1.25 -16.67
C GLY A 44 8.16 -1.10 -16.82
N TYR A 45 7.39 -1.89 -16.07
CA TYR A 45 5.93 -1.76 -16.01
C TYR A 45 5.52 -0.39 -15.47
N ALA A 46 6.12 0.05 -14.36
CA ALA A 46 5.87 1.37 -13.79
C ALA A 46 6.17 2.49 -14.80
N ALA A 47 7.29 2.40 -15.53
CA ALA A 47 7.63 3.36 -16.58
C ALA A 47 6.61 3.37 -17.73
N ALA A 48 6.16 2.18 -18.17
CA ALA A 48 5.13 2.06 -19.21
C ALA A 48 3.79 2.66 -18.75
N VAL A 49 3.38 2.39 -17.51
CA VAL A 49 2.17 2.98 -16.90
C VAL A 49 2.28 4.49 -16.84
N VAL A 50 3.39 5.04 -16.35
CA VAL A 50 3.60 6.50 -16.32
C VAL A 50 3.55 7.09 -17.72
N PHE A 51 4.17 6.45 -18.70
CA PHE A 51 4.15 6.94 -20.07
C PHE A 51 2.73 6.94 -20.65
N TRP A 52 2.04 5.80 -20.63
CA TRP A 52 0.75 5.64 -21.30
C TRP A 52 -0.43 6.24 -20.55
N GLN A 53 -0.41 6.22 -19.22
CA GLN A 53 -1.54 6.68 -18.41
C GLN A 53 -1.37 8.11 -17.90
N VAL A 54 -0.14 8.64 -17.88
CA VAL A 54 0.13 10.00 -17.38
C VAL A 54 0.68 10.88 -18.49
N LEU A 55 1.88 10.60 -19.00
CA LEU A 55 2.56 11.50 -19.94
C LEU A 55 1.78 11.64 -21.26
N TYR A 56 1.37 10.54 -21.88
CA TYR A 56 0.65 10.60 -23.15
C TYR A 56 -0.68 11.38 -23.05
N PRO A 57 -1.64 11.04 -22.17
CA PRO A 57 -2.92 11.73 -22.12
C PRO A 57 -2.85 13.14 -21.49
N LYS A 58 -1.89 13.42 -20.59
CA LYS A 58 -1.81 14.73 -19.90
C LYS A 58 -0.86 15.72 -20.57
N LEU A 59 0.14 15.24 -21.32
CA LEU A 59 1.15 16.09 -21.94
C LEU A 59 1.05 16.06 -23.47
N PHE A 60 1.18 14.88 -24.08
CA PHE A 60 1.31 14.76 -25.54
C PHE A 60 -0.02 14.93 -26.28
N GLN A 61 -1.10 14.31 -25.81
CA GLN A 61 -2.41 14.38 -26.46
C GLN A 61 -2.96 15.82 -26.47
N PRO A 62 -2.95 16.59 -25.36
CA PRO A 62 -3.42 17.97 -25.37
C PRO A 62 -2.57 18.87 -26.27
N THR A 63 -1.25 18.66 -26.32
CA THR A 63 -0.40 19.41 -27.26
C THR A 63 -0.74 19.14 -28.72
N ALA A 64 -0.98 17.87 -29.08
CA ALA A 64 -1.32 17.51 -30.45
C ALA A 64 -2.64 18.16 -30.88
N VAL A 65 -3.63 18.21 -29.99
CA VAL A 65 -4.92 18.86 -30.26
C VAL A 65 -4.75 20.37 -30.45
N ILE A 66 -3.95 21.05 -29.62
CA ILE A 66 -3.75 22.51 -29.72
C ILE A 66 -2.98 22.90 -30.98
N LEU A 67 -1.99 22.09 -31.38
CA LEU A 67 -1.27 22.27 -32.63
C LEU A 67 -2.20 22.18 -33.86
N GLN A 68 -3.26 21.37 -33.77
CA GLN A 68 -4.24 21.21 -34.85
C GLN A 68 -5.36 22.25 -34.80
N SER A 69 -5.78 22.69 -33.61
CA SER A 69 -6.91 23.61 -33.44
C SER A 69 -6.53 25.10 -33.51
N GLY A 70 -5.23 25.43 -33.40
CA GLY A 70 -4.75 26.83 -33.44
C GLY A 70 -5.12 27.68 -32.22
N ASP A 71 -5.66 27.07 -31.15
CA ASP A 71 -6.04 27.76 -29.91
C ASP A 71 -4.83 27.90 -28.97
N TYR A 72 -3.95 28.86 -29.28
CA TYR A 72 -2.74 29.12 -28.52
C TYR A 72 -3.00 29.65 -27.09
N ALA A 73 -4.21 30.16 -26.80
CA ALA A 73 -4.56 30.61 -25.46
C ALA A 73 -4.62 29.44 -24.47
N ARG A 74 -5.15 28.28 -24.91
CA ARG A 74 -5.09 27.03 -24.12
C ARG A 74 -3.69 26.41 -24.07
N GLY A 75 -2.85 26.70 -25.08
CA GLY A 75 -1.44 26.29 -25.14
C GLY A 75 -0.59 26.80 -23.97
N GLY A 76 -0.87 28.00 -23.46
CA GLY A 76 -0.14 28.59 -22.33
C GLY A 76 -0.15 27.72 -21.06
N LEU A 77 -1.23 26.98 -20.81
CA LEU A 77 -1.36 26.09 -19.63
C LEU A 77 -0.45 24.86 -19.70
N LEU A 78 -0.07 24.41 -20.90
CA LEU A 78 0.79 23.25 -21.11
C LEU A 78 2.28 23.58 -20.95
N VAL A 79 2.64 24.87 -20.91
CA VAL A 79 4.02 25.31 -20.70
C VAL A 79 4.55 24.81 -19.35
N ALA A 80 3.74 24.90 -18.29
CA ALA A 80 4.16 24.47 -16.95
C ALA A 80 4.47 22.96 -16.88
N PRO A 81 3.60 22.04 -17.35
CA PRO A 81 3.92 20.62 -17.46
C PRO A 81 5.17 20.30 -18.30
N TRP A 82 5.35 20.97 -19.44
CA TRP A 82 6.52 20.77 -20.31
C TRP A 82 7.82 21.26 -19.67
N LEU A 83 7.79 22.40 -18.98
CA LEU A 83 8.92 22.90 -18.20
C LEU A 83 9.26 21.93 -17.07
N GLY A 84 8.25 21.41 -16.35
CA GLY A 84 8.43 20.40 -15.33
C GLY A 84 9.12 19.15 -15.88
N PHE A 85 8.65 18.65 -17.02
CA PHE A 85 9.25 17.50 -17.72
C PHE A 85 10.70 17.76 -18.12
N ALA A 86 10.99 18.91 -18.74
CA ALA A 86 12.36 19.29 -19.13
C ALA A 86 13.30 19.41 -17.92
N PHE A 87 12.84 20.03 -16.83
CA PHE A 87 13.63 20.18 -15.60
C PHE A 87 13.91 18.84 -14.92
N ILE A 88 13.01 17.86 -15.00
CA ILE A 88 13.29 16.51 -14.48
C ILE A 88 14.37 15.82 -15.31
N LEU A 89 14.34 15.94 -16.65
CA LEU A 89 15.38 15.36 -17.52
C LEU A 89 16.77 15.96 -17.25
N MET A 90 16.85 17.22 -16.83
CA MET A 90 18.11 17.85 -16.44
C MET A 90 18.80 17.16 -15.26
N LYS A 91 18.09 16.35 -14.47
CA LYS A 91 18.66 15.54 -13.38
C LYS A 91 19.62 14.45 -13.87
N ILE A 92 19.57 14.09 -15.15
CA ILE A 92 20.50 13.11 -15.76
C ILE A 92 21.94 13.64 -15.74
N SER A 93 22.15 14.96 -15.81
CA SER A 93 23.47 15.57 -15.75
C SER A 93 23.77 16.15 -14.36
N PRO A 94 24.91 15.80 -13.73
CA PRO A 94 25.32 16.37 -12.44
C PRO A 94 25.41 17.90 -12.44
N ARG A 95 25.68 18.52 -13.60
CA ARG A 95 25.84 19.97 -13.75
C ARG A 95 24.51 20.73 -13.76
N LEU A 96 23.45 20.15 -14.34
CA LEU A 96 22.13 20.79 -14.47
C LEU A 96 21.12 20.31 -13.39
N ALA A 97 21.52 19.36 -12.55
CA ALA A 97 20.67 18.82 -11.47
C ALA A 97 20.14 19.89 -10.48
N GLY A 98 20.79 21.05 -10.39
CA GLY A 98 20.30 22.18 -9.59
C GLY A 98 18.93 22.70 -10.04
N ILE A 99 18.67 22.74 -11.35
CA ILE A 99 17.42 23.27 -11.93
C ILE A 99 16.25 22.31 -11.66
N ALA A 100 16.52 21.00 -11.67
CA ALA A 100 15.54 19.97 -11.34
C ALA A 100 14.97 20.10 -9.92
N ARG A 101 15.66 20.79 -8.99
CA ARG A 101 15.22 20.95 -7.59
C ARG A 101 13.88 21.65 -7.48
N ILE A 102 13.56 22.59 -8.37
CA ILE A 102 12.27 23.30 -8.37
C ILE A 102 11.13 22.32 -8.62
N THR A 103 11.25 21.51 -9.68
CA THR A 103 10.24 20.48 -9.98
C THR A 103 10.19 19.42 -8.90
N MET A 104 11.32 19.00 -8.34
CA MET A 104 11.34 18.05 -7.22
C MET A 104 10.65 18.61 -5.97
N ALA A 105 10.85 19.88 -5.64
CA ALA A 105 10.17 20.53 -4.52
C ALA A 105 8.65 20.57 -4.74
N PHE A 106 8.21 20.89 -5.95
CA PHE A 106 6.80 20.83 -6.32
C PHE A 106 6.23 19.40 -6.20
N LEU A 107 6.91 18.40 -6.77
CA LEU A 107 6.48 17.00 -6.71
C LEU A 107 6.41 16.48 -5.26
N VAL A 108 7.38 16.83 -4.42
CA VAL A 108 7.37 16.45 -2.99
C VAL A 108 6.25 17.18 -2.25
N GLY A 109 6.01 18.47 -2.52
CA GLY A 109 4.92 19.22 -1.91
C GLY A 109 3.54 18.66 -2.27
N VAL A 110 3.31 18.38 -3.55
CA VAL A 110 2.08 17.72 -4.02
C VAL A 110 1.99 16.30 -3.45
N GLY A 111 3.08 15.55 -3.45
CA GLY A 111 3.13 14.21 -2.86
C GLY A 111 2.74 14.22 -1.38
N ALA A 112 3.31 15.12 -0.59
CA ALA A 112 2.97 15.29 0.82
C ALA A 112 1.49 15.67 1.00
N ALA A 113 0.98 16.61 0.21
CA ALA A 113 -0.44 17.00 0.24
C ALA A 113 -1.36 15.82 -0.09
N VAL A 114 -1.05 15.04 -1.14
CA VAL A 114 -1.82 13.85 -1.53
C VAL A 114 -1.71 12.76 -0.46
N THR A 115 -0.55 12.55 0.16
CA THR A 115 -0.41 11.60 1.27
C THR A 115 -1.23 12.01 2.47
N VAL A 116 -1.21 13.29 2.87
CA VAL A 116 -2.01 13.79 3.99
C VAL A 116 -3.51 13.69 3.68
N ALA A 117 -3.94 14.16 2.51
CA ALA A 117 -5.32 14.07 2.08
C ALA A 117 -5.78 12.61 1.97
N GLY A 118 -4.96 11.75 1.37
CA GLY A 118 -5.24 10.32 1.20
C GLY A 118 -5.25 9.55 2.52
N ALA A 119 -4.42 9.92 3.49
CA ALA A 119 -4.52 9.38 4.85
C ALA A 119 -5.83 9.83 5.50
N LEU A 120 -6.19 11.11 5.40
CA LEU A 120 -7.43 11.62 6.00
C LEU A 120 -8.67 10.96 5.39
N THR A 121 -8.80 10.95 4.06
CA THR A 121 -9.97 10.45 3.35
C THR A 121 -9.96 8.93 3.16
N GLY A 122 -8.79 8.31 3.11
CA GLY A 122 -8.63 6.88 2.90
C GLY A 122 -8.58 6.07 4.20
N THR A 123 -8.18 6.67 5.33
CA THR A 123 -8.09 5.96 6.60
C THR A 123 -8.91 6.62 7.70
N ILE A 124 -8.60 7.84 8.11
CA ILE A 124 -9.19 8.46 9.32
C ILE A 124 -10.70 8.61 9.20
N LEU A 125 -11.21 9.21 8.12
CA LEU A 125 -12.65 9.43 7.93
C LEU A 125 -13.42 8.09 7.78
N PRO A 126 -12.98 7.14 6.94
CA PRO A 126 -13.64 5.82 6.88
C PRO A 126 -13.61 5.07 8.21
N GLN A 127 -12.52 5.13 8.97
CA GLN A 127 -12.43 4.49 10.29
C GLN A 127 -13.37 5.14 11.32
N ALA A 128 -13.49 6.47 11.30
CA ALA A 128 -14.45 7.18 12.14
C ALA A 128 -15.89 6.81 11.78
N ASN A 129 -16.23 6.83 10.48
CA ASN A 129 -17.55 6.42 10.01
C ASN A 129 -17.86 4.96 10.32
N ALA A 130 -16.89 4.06 10.15
CA ALA A 130 -17.05 2.66 10.51
C ALA A 130 -17.38 2.47 11.99
N THR A 131 -16.79 3.28 12.87
CA THR A 131 -17.09 3.29 14.31
C THR A 131 -18.50 3.83 14.59
N ILE A 132 -18.91 4.90 13.90
CA ILE A 132 -20.25 5.50 14.04
C ILE A 132 -21.35 4.54 13.56
N ASN A 133 -21.11 3.82 12.46
CA ASN A 133 -22.09 2.92 11.84
C ASN A 133 -22.50 1.73 12.73
N PHE A 134 -21.76 1.43 13.82
CA PHE A 134 -22.21 0.44 14.80
C PHE A 134 -23.36 0.94 15.68
N PHE A 135 -23.58 2.26 15.76
CA PHE A 135 -24.67 2.88 16.51
C PHE A 135 -25.87 3.23 15.63
N ASP A 136 -25.75 3.05 14.31
CA ASP A 136 -26.81 3.38 13.35
C ASP A 136 -27.83 2.24 13.26
N GLN A 137 -29.10 2.59 13.45
CA GLN A 137 -30.22 1.66 13.50
C GLN A 137 -30.57 1.07 12.13
N ASP A 138 -30.32 1.78 11.04
CA ASP A 138 -30.57 1.28 9.67
C ASP A 138 -29.54 0.21 9.29
N TYR A 139 -28.29 0.42 9.70
CA TYR A 139 -27.20 -0.55 9.55
C TYR A 139 -27.34 -1.76 10.49
N ALA A 140 -28.01 -1.60 11.63
CA ALA A 140 -28.35 -2.70 12.54
C ALA A 140 -29.46 -3.57 11.96
N ALA A 141 -30.50 -2.95 11.37
CA ALA A 141 -31.58 -3.66 10.68
C ALA A 141 -31.05 -4.50 9.51
N ALA A 142 -30.11 -3.97 8.72
CA ALA A 142 -29.45 -4.70 7.64
C ALA A 142 -28.64 -5.93 8.09
N ARG A 143 -28.20 -5.96 9.36
CA ARG A 143 -27.44 -7.08 9.96
C ARG A 143 -28.32 -8.08 10.70
N ASN A 144 -29.65 -7.89 10.72
CA ASN A 144 -30.59 -8.65 11.55
C ASN A 144 -30.25 -8.62 13.04
N ILE A 145 -29.69 -7.50 13.53
CA ILE A 145 -29.28 -7.32 14.93
C ILE A 145 -30.31 -6.42 15.64
N GLY A 146 -30.72 -6.79 16.86
CA GLY A 146 -31.64 -5.97 17.66
C GLY A 146 -31.00 -4.65 18.10
N ALA A 147 -31.80 -3.59 18.31
CA ALA A 147 -31.29 -2.27 18.69
C ALA A 147 -30.42 -2.28 19.97
N PHE A 148 -30.76 -3.13 20.94
CA PHE A 148 -29.98 -3.30 22.17
C PHE A 148 -28.61 -3.95 21.92
N GLU A 149 -28.55 -4.93 21.02
CA GLU A 149 -27.31 -5.62 20.65
C GLU A 149 -26.41 -4.72 19.79
N ALA A 150 -26.99 -3.91 18.90
CA ALA A 150 -26.25 -2.87 18.16
C ALA A 150 -25.61 -1.84 19.11
N LEU A 151 -26.36 -1.34 20.08
CA LEU A 151 -25.84 -0.44 21.12
C LEU A 151 -24.72 -1.09 21.95
N GLY A 152 -24.89 -2.37 22.32
CA GLY A 152 -23.86 -3.13 23.04
C GLY A 152 -22.57 -3.27 22.24
N ASN A 153 -22.67 -3.70 20.98
CA ASN A 153 -21.53 -3.85 20.07
C ASN A 153 -20.83 -2.51 19.80
N GLY A 154 -21.60 -1.45 19.55
CA GLY A 154 -21.08 -0.10 19.39
C GLY A 154 -20.35 0.39 20.65
N ALA A 155 -20.93 0.18 21.84
CA ALA A 155 -20.32 0.57 23.10
C ALA A 155 -18.99 -0.15 23.34
N ILE A 156 -18.90 -1.45 23.07
CA ILE A 156 -17.65 -2.22 23.18
C ILE A 156 -16.61 -1.68 22.21
N LEU A 157 -16.98 -1.42 20.95
CA LEU A 157 -16.05 -0.94 19.93
C LEU A 157 -15.55 0.48 20.24
N LEU A 158 -16.44 1.36 20.69
CA LEU A 158 -16.10 2.72 21.12
C LEU A 158 -15.19 2.69 22.35
N ALA A 159 -15.51 1.87 23.35
CA ALA A 159 -14.68 1.71 24.54
C ALA A 159 -13.29 1.18 24.18
N GLY A 160 -13.19 0.19 23.29
CA GLY A 160 -11.92 -0.33 22.78
C GLY A 160 -11.11 0.72 22.01
N ALA A 161 -11.76 1.51 21.15
CA ALA A 161 -11.13 2.60 20.41
C ALA A 161 -10.60 3.70 21.33
N VAL A 162 -11.41 4.16 22.28
CA VAL A 162 -11.04 5.19 23.26
C VAL A 162 -9.91 4.69 24.18
N ALA A 163 -9.99 3.44 24.65
CA ALA A 163 -8.95 2.83 25.47
C ALA A 163 -7.61 2.72 24.71
N SER A 164 -7.67 2.32 23.44
CA SER A 164 -6.49 2.25 22.57
C SER A 164 -5.87 3.63 22.33
N LEU A 165 -6.70 4.67 22.11
CA LEU A 165 -6.21 6.06 22.01
C LEU A 165 -5.61 6.54 23.34
N ALA A 166 -6.22 6.21 24.47
CA ALA A 166 -5.72 6.57 25.79
C ALA A 166 -4.36 5.94 26.09
N TYR A 167 -4.10 4.72 25.61
CA TYR A 167 -2.78 4.09 25.70
C TYR A 167 -1.69 4.93 25.01
N PHE A 168 -1.95 5.40 23.79
CA PHE A 168 -1.02 6.22 22.99
C PHE A 168 -1.04 7.71 23.34
N HIS A 169 -1.86 8.15 24.29
CA HIS A 169 -1.91 9.54 24.69
C HIS A 169 -0.60 9.96 25.38
N PHE A 170 0.22 10.74 24.67
CA PHE A 170 1.51 11.28 25.14
C PHE A 170 1.37 12.50 26.09
N GLY A 171 0.22 12.70 26.73
CA GLY A 171 -0.01 13.79 27.70
C GLY A 171 0.64 13.60 29.07
N ALA A 172 1.61 12.69 29.19
CA ALA A 172 2.27 12.42 30.46
C ALA A 172 3.26 13.55 30.77
N ARG A 173 2.81 14.54 31.55
CA ARG A 173 3.67 15.62 32.07
C ARG A 173 4.80 15.00 32.88
N GLN A 174 6.03 15.24 32.45
CA GLN A 174 7.22 14.94 33.22
C GLN A 174 7.29 15.93 34.39
N LYS A 175 7.11 15.45 35.62
CA LYS A 175 7.44 16.25 36.81
C LYS A 175 8.97 16.36 36.91
N THR A 176 9.44 17.42 37.56
CA THR A 176 10.87 17.69 37.86
C THR A 176 11.57 16.61 38.70
N ASP A 177 10.86 15.55 39.11
CA ASP A 177 11.31 14.45 39.98
C ASP A 177 11.34 13.09 39.23
N GLY A 178 11.33 13.10 37.89
CA GLY A 178 11.48 11.89 37.07
C GLY A 178 10.31 10.90 37.07
N SER A 179 9.33 11.04 37.97
CA SER A 179 8.13 10.20 38.00
C SER A 179 6.98 10.77 37.18
N THR A 180 6.46 9.95 36.28
CA THR A 180 5.35 10.28 35.39
C THR A 180 4.03 9.92 36.08
N ARG A 181 3.32 10.90 36.65
CA ARG A 181 1.94 10.67 37.14
C ARG A 181 0.93 11.03 36.05
N ARG A 182 0.31 10.02 35.45
CA ARG A 182 -0.96 10.16 34.73
C ARG A 182 -2.11 10.23 35.76
N PHE A 183 -3.24 10.86 35.43
CA PHE A 183 -4.45 10.75 36.27
C PHE A 183 -4.86 9.27 36.37
N GLY A 184 -5.22 8.78 37.56
CA GLY A 184 -5.45 7.34 37.80
C GLY A 184 -6.51 6.69 36.89
N SER A 185 -7.53 7.46 36.46
CA SER A 185 -8.54 7.01 35.49
C SER A 185 -7.96 6.79 34.08
N ILE A 186 -6.99 7.62 33.65
CA ILE A 186 -6.32 7.49 32.36
C ILE A 186 -5.35 6.29 32.38
N GLU A 187 -4.78 5.96 33.54
CA GLU A 187 -3.88 4.81 33.69
C GLU A 187 -4.62 3.47 33.56
N LEU A 188 -5.80 3.34 34.18
CA LEU A 188 -6.66 2.16 34.02
C LEU A 188 -7.14 2.01 32.57
N LEU A 189 -7.56 3.12 31.94
CA LEU A 189 -8.02 3.12 30.56
C LEU A 189 -6.90 2.77 29.57
N ALA A 190 -5.67 3.25 29.81
CA ALA A 190 -4.48 2.90 29.04
C ALA A 190 -4.07 1.44 29.22
N TRP A 191 -4.27 0.86 30.41
CA TRP A 191 -4.02 -0.58 30.64
C TRP A 191 -4.98 -1.45 29.82
N VAL A 192 -6.28 -1.12 29.83
CA VAL A 192 -7.27 -1.79 28.97
C VAL A 192 -6.91 -1.65 27.49
N GLY A 193 -6.50 -0.45 27.07
CA GLY A 193 -6.02 -0.19 25.70
C GLY A 193 -4.83 -1.06 25.31
N ARG A 194 -3.87 -1.28 26.21
CA ARG A 194 -2.71 -2.16 25.96
C ARG A 194 -3.13 -3.59 25.68
N VAL A 195 -4.09 -4.13 26.45
CA VAL A 195 -4.62 -5.48 26.24
C VAL A 195 -5.30 -5.56 24.87
N PHE A 196 -6.14 -4.58 24.55
CA PHE A 196 -6.85 -4.52 23.27
C PHE A 196 -5.87 -4.50 22.08
N ILE A 197 -4.85 -3.62 22.14
CA ILE A 197 -3.79 -3.55 21.12
C ILE A 197 -3.05 -4.88 21.01
N GLY A 198 -2.65 -5.49 22.13
CA GLY A 198 -1.98 -6.79 22.15
C GLY A 198 -2.79 -7.89 21.45
N VAL A 199 -4.09 -7.97 21.75
CA VAL A 199 -5.00 -8.94 21.11
C VAL A 199 -5.15 -8.66 19.62
N THR A 200 -5.38 -7.40 19.22
CA THR A 200 -5.54 -7.04 17.80
C THR A 200 -4.28 -7.30 16.98
N LEU A 201 -3.10 -6.92 17.48
CA LEU A 201 -1.83 -7.19 16.81
C LEU A 201 -1.54 -8.69 16.75
N GLY A 202 -1.86 -9.44 17.80
CA GLY A 202 -1.76 -10.89 17.83
C GLY A 202 -2.64 -11.55 16.74
N ALA A 203 -3.88 -11.10 16.60
CA ALA A 203 -4.79 -11.57 15.56
C ALA A 203 -4.29 -11.24 14.15
N VAL A 204 -3.83 -10.01 13.92
CA VAL A 204 -3.24 -9.60 12.63
C VAL A 204 -1.99 -10.42 12.32
N PHE A 205 -1.10 -10.62 13.28
CA PHE A 205 0.10 -11.45 13.11
C PHE A 205 -0.25 -12.89 12.76
N ALA A 206 -1.20 -13.50 13.49
CA ALA A 206 -1.66 -14.86 13.20
C ALA A 206 -2.25 -14.96 11.79
N GLY A 207 -3.03 -13.96 11.36
CA GLY A 207 -3.59 -13.88 10.00
C GLY A 207 -2.50 -13.76 8.92
N VAL A 208 -1.53 -12.87 9.10
CA VAL A 208 -0.41 -12.71 8.17
C VAL A 208 0.45 -13.97 8.10
N TYR A 209 0.71 -14.60 9.26
CA TYR A 209 1.46 -15.85 9.32
C TYR A 209 0.72 -16.99 8.61
N ALA A 210 -0.58 -17.15 8.86
CA ALA A 210 -1.41 -18.14 8.18
C ALA A 210 -1.42 -17.90 6.66
N ALA A 211 -1.62 -16.66 6.22
CA ALA A 211 -1.58 -16.31 4.79
C ALA A 211 -0.21 -16.61 4.16
N ALA A 212 0.89 -16.31 4.85
CA ALA A 212 2.24 -16.61 4.38
C ALA A 212 2.49 -18.12 4.28
N LEU A 213 2.05 -18.90 5.27
CA LEU A 213 2.11 -20.36 5.23
C LEU A 213 1.27 -20.94 4.10
N THR A 214 0.03 -20.47 3.93
CA THR A 214 -0.84 -20.89 2.82
C THR A 214 -0.18 -20.59 1.48
N ALA A 215 0.35 -19.38 1.29
CA ALA A 215 1.08 -19.03 0.08
C ALA A 215 2.30 -19.94 -0.16
N LEU A 216 3.05 -20.30 0.89
CA LEU A 216 4.17 -21.24 0.77
C LEU A 216 3.68 -22.64 0.36
N ILE A 217 2.61 -23.15 0.99
CA ILE A 217 2.00 -24.44 0.66
C ILE A 217 1.53 -24.44 -0.80
N GLU A 218 0.86 -23.38 -1.26
CA GLU A 218 0.43 -23.23 -2.64
C GLU A 218 1.61 -23.27 -3.62
N ARG A 219 2.73 -22.61 -3.31
CA ARG A 219 3.92 -22.64 -4.17
C ARG A 219 4.57 -24.01 -4.19
N VAL A 220 4.67 -24.72 -3.06
CA VAL A 220 5.21 -26.08 -3.02
C VAL A 220 4.28 -27.06 -3.75
N SER A 221 2.97 -26.98 -3.52
CA SER A 221 1.96 -27.80 -4.20
C SER A 221 2.00 -27.57 -5.71
N TYR A 222 2.11 -26.31 -6.15
CA TYR A 222 2.30 -25.96 -7.56
C TYR A 222 3.53 -26.65 -8.17
N LEU A 223 4.69 -26.62 -7.49
CA LEU A 223 5.91 -27.29 -7.98
C LEU A 223 5.70 -28.81 -8.12
N VAL A 224 5.09 -29.45 -7.12
CA VAL A 224 4.81 -30.90 -7.16
C VAL A 224 3.86 -31.27 -8.29
N ASN A 225 2.73 -30.56 -8.40
CA ASN A 225 1.72 -30.80 -9.43
C ASN A 225 2.30 -30.57 -10.83
N PHE A 226 3.14 -29.55 -10.99
CA PHE A 226 3.81 -29.27 -12.26
C PHE A 226 4.76 -30.41 -12.65
N VAL A 227 5.59 -30.92 -11.73
CA VAL A 227 6.46 -32.07 -11.98
C VAL A 227 5.66 -33.33 -12.34
N GLN A 228 4.57 -33.62 -11.62
CA GLN A 228 3.69 -34.74 -11.95
C GLN A 228 3.08 -34.60 -13.35
N SER A 229 2.64 -33.39 -13.72
CA SER A 229 2.10 -33.12 -15.05
C SER A 229 3.14 -33.33 -16.16
N LEU A 230 4.41 -32.98 -15.91
CA LEU A 230 5.52 -33.23 -16.83
C LEU A 230 5.81 -34.72 -16.96
N LEU A 231 5.82 -35.46 -15.85
CA LEU A 231 6.04 -36.92 -15.88
C LEU A 231 4.91 -37.65 -16.62
N ALA A 232 3.66 -37.17 -16.52
CA ALA A 232 2.53 -37.76 -17.23
C ALA A 232 2.50 -37.45 -18.75
N LEU A 233 3.35 -36.54 -19.24
CA LEU A 233 3.50 -36.20 -20.66
C LEU A 233 4.51 -37.11 -21.38
N PHE A 234 5.34 -37.85 -20.65
CA PHE A 234 6.32 -38.82 -21.16
C PHE A 234 5.85 -40.25 -20.93
#